data_AF-A0A836RJ78-F1
#
_entry.id   AF-A0A836RJ78-F1
#
_cell.length_a   1.000
_cell.length_b   1.000
_cell.length_c   1.000
_cell.angle_alpha   90.00
_cell.angle_beta   90.00
_cell.angle_gamma   90.00
#
_symmetry.space_group_name_H-M   'P 1'
#
loop_
_entity.id
_entity.type
_entity.pdbx_description
1 polymer ?
#
loop_
_entity_poly.entity_id
_entity_poly.type
_entity_poly.pdbx_seq_one_letter_code
_entity_poly.pdbx_strand_id
1 'polypeptide(L)'
;MLTDQAIWFIEHNKDRPFFLTVSHYAVHIPLEATPEAVEKFKKKPKPPTGVNNPVYAAMIENLDQSIARILEKLDELALTNRTVIVFTS
;
A
#
# COMPACT_ATOMS: atom_id res chain seq x y z
N MET A 1 -5.65 9.18 -5.89
CA MET A 1 -4.35 8.81 -6.50
C MET A 1 -4.20 7.29 -6.49
N LEU A 2 -3.56 6.71 -7.52
CA LEU A 2 -3.40 5.28 -7.88
C LEU A 2 -4.33 4.22 -7.21
N THR A 3 -4.25 4.05 -5.89
CA THR A 3 -5.17 3.22 -5.08
C THR A 3 -6.63 3.45 -5.41
N ASP A 4 -7.06 4.72 -5.55
CA ASP A 4 -8.46 5.04 -5.84
C ASP A 4 -8.86 4.57 -7.24
N GLN A 5 -7.92 4.62 -8.20
CA GLN A 5 -8.13 4.14 -9.57
C GLN A 5 -8.17 2.61 -9.61
N ALA A 6 -7.33 1.94 -8.81
CA ALA A 6 -7.37 0.50 -8.63
C ALA A 6 -8.72 0.04 -8.05
N ILE A 7 -9.19 0.71 -6.99
CA ILE A 7 -10.51 0.47 -6.38
C ILE A 7 -11.62 0.69 -7.40
N TRP A 8 -11.60 1.83 -8.10
CA TRP A 8 -12.58 2.13 -9.13
C TRP A 8 -12.62 1.05 -10.22
N PHE A 9 -11.44 0.60 -10.68
CA PHE A 9 -11.34 -0.47 -11.67
C PHE A 9 -11.95 -1.77 -11.16
N ILE A 10 -11.66 -2.17 -9.92
CA ILE A 10 -12.21 -3.39 -9.31
C ILE A 10 -13.74 -3.29 -9.24
N GLU A 11 -14.28 -2.17 -8.77
CA GLU A 11 -15.73 -1.94 -8.66
C GLU A 11 -16.45 -2.07 -10.00
N HIS A 12 -15.87 -1.55 -11.08
CA HIS A 12 -16.47 -1.56 -12.42
C HIS A 12 -16.24 -2.87 -13.18
N ASN A 13 -15.44 -3.79 -12.64
CA ASN A 13 -15.12 -5.07 -13.28
C ASN A 13 -15.45 -6.28 -12.41
N LYS A 14 -16.10 -6.09 -11.26
CA LYS A 14 -16.39 -7.14 -10.27
C LYS A 14 -17.15 -8.37 -10.80
N ASP A 15 -17.92 -8.21 -11.88
CA ASP A 15 -18.78 -9.25 -12.46
C ASP A 15 -18.09 -10.08 -13.56
N ARG A 16 -16.81 -9.82 -13.84
CA ARG A 16 -16.00 -10.58 -14.81
C ARG A 16 -14.57 -10.80 -14.31
N PRO A 17 -13.84 -11.81 -14.80
CA PRO A 17 -12.41 -11.93 -14.51
C PRO A 17 -11.65 -10.69 -14.96
N PHE A 18 -10.70 -10.25 -14.14
CA PHE A 18 -9.84 -9.11 -14.45
C PHE A 18 -8.37 -9.42 -14.11
N PHE A 19 -7.48 -8.67 -14.75
CA PHE A 19 -6.07 -8.58 -14.39
C PHE A 19 -5.75 -7.13 -14.08
N LEU A 20 -5.10 -6.90 -12.93
CA LEU A 20 -4.72 -5.57 -12.47
C LEU A 20 -3.31 -5.63 -11.90
N THR A 21 -2.44 -4.77 -12.40
CA THR A 21 -1.11 -4.52 -11.81
C THR A 21 -1.12 -3.12 -11.21
N VAL A 22 -0.81 -3.02 -9.92
CA VAL A 22 -0.74 -1.76 -9.19
C VAL A 22 0.72 -1.53 -8.80
N SER A 23 1.41 -0.69 -9.58
CA SER A 23 2.83 -0.38 -9.36
C SER A 23 2.97 0.92 -8.59
N HIS A 24 2.97 0.85 -7.26
CA HIS A 24 3.21 2.02 -6.43
C HIS A 24 4.61 2.60 -6.68
N TYR A 25 4.70 3.92 -6.71
CA TYR A 25 5.98 4.62 -6.80
C TYR A 25 6.74 4.57 -5.46
N ALA A 26 6.01 4.58 -4.33
CA ALA A 26 6.62 4.36 -3.03
C ALA A 26 7.26 2.96 -3.00
N VAL A 27 8.50 2.80 -2.56
CA VAL A 27 9.33 3.71 -1.73
C VAL A 27 10.53 4.31 -2.49
N HIS A 28 10.40 4.47 -3.82
CA HIS A 28 11.49 5.01 -4.65
C HIS A 28 11.86 6.44 -4.24
N ILE A 29 13.15 6.75 -4.34
CA ILE A 29 13.70 8.08 -4.04
C ILE A 29 13.13 9.16 -4.99
N PRO A 30 13.05 10.44 -4.57
CA PRO A 30 13.37 10.98 -3.24
C PRO A 30 12.42 10.49 -2.14
N LEU A 31 12.91 10.43 -0.90
CA LEU A 31 12.10 9.98 0.22
C LEU A 31 11.22 11.11 0.73
N GLU A 32 9.91 10.93 0.65
CA GLU A 32 8.93 11.95 1.04
C GLU A 32 7.78 11.31 1.82
N ALA A 33 7.48 11.89 2.98
CA ALA A 33 6.34 11.51 3.81
C ALA A 33 5.86 12.74 4.60
N THR A 34 4.62 12.70 5.07
CA THR A 34 4.10 13.81 5.88
C THR A 34 4.87 13.93 7.20
N PRO A 35 5.04 15.14 7.76
CA PRO A 35 5.72 15.33 9.04
C PRO A 35 5.14 14.47 10.16
N GLU A 36 3.81 14.32 10.23
CA GLU A 36 3.13 13.53 11.26
C GLU A 36 3.53 12.04 11.18
N ALA A 37 3.58 11.49 9.97
CA ALA A 37 3.98 10.10 9.74
C ALA A 37 5.46 9.90 10.12
N VAL A 38 6.34 10.85 9.78
CA VAL A 38 7.76 10.78 10.15
C VAL A 38 7.95 10.83 11.68
N GLU A 39 7.22 11.70 12.37
CA GLU A 39 7.30 11.82 13.83
C GLU A 39 6.88 10.54 14.55
N LYS A 40 5.88 9.83 14.03
CA LYS A 40 5.49 8.50 14.55
C LYS A 40 6.67 7.53 14.57
N PHE A 41 7.47 7.49 13.51
CA PHE A 41 8.61 6.57 13.41
C PHE A 41 9.86 7.08 14.13
N LYS A 42 10.05 8.39 14.30
CA LYS A 42 11.13 8.94 15.15
C LYS A 42 10.99 8.54 16.63
N LYS A 43 9.76 8.37 17.10
CA LYS A 43 9.46 7.95 18.48
C LYS A 43 9.65 6.45 18.73
N LYS A 44 9.79 5.64 17.67
CA LYS A 44 9.99 4.19 17.81
C LYS A 44 11.44 3.89 18.24
N PRO A 45 11.66 2.81 19.03
CA PRO A 45 12.99 2.36 19.38
C PRO A 45 13.82 2.10 18.11
N LYS A 46 15.07 2.55 18.11
CA LYS A 46 15.98 2.28 17.00
C LYS A 46 16.33 0.79 16.98
N PRO A 47 16.33 0.14 15.81
CA PRO A 47 16.76 -1.24 15.73
C PRO A 47 18.26 -1.34 16.07
N PRO A 48 18.71 -2.43 16.69
CA PRO A 48 20.13 -2.63 17.03
C PRO A 48 21.01 -2.75 15.77
N THR A 49 20.41 -3.15 14.65
CA THR A 49 21.06 -3.32 13.34
C THR A 49 20.10 -2.97 12.21
N GLY A 50 20.59 -2.58 11.04
CA GLY A 50 19.79 -2.35 9.84
C GLY A 50 19.44 -0.88 9.59
N VAL A 51 18.50 -0.65 8.67
CA VAL A 51 18.12 0.70 8.23
C VAL A 51 17.26 1.38 9.29
N ASN A 52 17.70 2.54 9.76
CA ASN A 52 16.95 3.39 10.69
C ASN A 52 16.63 4.74 10.03
N ASN A 53 15.66 4.74 9.11
CA ASN A 53 15.20 5.95 8.42
C ASN A 53 13.69 6.13 8.64
N PRO A 54 13.26 7.07 9.51
CA PRO A 54 11.85 7.33 9.79
C PRO A 54 11.02 7.76 8.58
N VAL A 55 11.62 8.45 7.59
CA VAL A 55 10.92 8.85 6.35
C VAL A 55 10.63 7.62 5.50
N TYR A 56 11.63 6.75 5.34
CA TYR A 56 11.47 5.48 4.64
C TYR A 56 10.41 4.59 5.29
N ALA A 57 10.42 4.49 6.62
CA ALA A 57 9.43 3.72 7.37
C ALA A 57 8.01 4.30 7.21
N ALA A 58 7.87 5.63 7.18
CA ALA A 58 6.60 6.30 6.92
C ALA A 58 6.08 6.03 5.48
N MET A 59 6.96 5.99 4.48
CA MET A 59 6.58 5.63 3.11
C MET A 59 6.13 4.17 3.00
N ILE A 60 6.80 3.24 3.71
CA ILE A 60 6.36 1.83 3.79
C ILE A 60 4.96 1.75 4.39
N GLU A 61 4.71 2.46 5.49
CA GLU A 61 3.39 2.45 6.12
C GLU A 61 2.32 3.02 5.18
N ASN A 62 2.60 4.08 4.43
CA ASN A 62 1.67 4.61 3.44
C ASN A 62 1.38 3.61 2.31
N LEU A 63 2.39 2.86 1.85
CA LEU A 63 2.21 1.77 0.89
C LEU A 63 1.33 0.65 1.46
N ASP A 64 1.61 0.22 2.69
CA ASP A 64 0.83 -0.78 3.42
C ASP A 64 -0.63 -0.37 3.55
N GLN A 65 -0.91 0.86 3.97
CA GLN A 65 -2.26 1.42 4.03
C GLN A 65 -2.94 1.44 2.65
N SER A 66 -2.19 1.74 1.59
CA SER A 66 -2.75 1.66 0.25
C SER A 66 -3.12 0.24 -0.17
N ILE A 67 -2.33 -0.76 0.23
CA ILE A 67 -2.63 -2.17 -0.08
C ILE A 67 -3.84 -2.60 0.73
N ALA A 68 -3.90 -2.26 2.01
CA ALA A 68 -5.02 -2.54 2.89
C ALA A 68 -6.34 -2.06 2.27
N ARG A 69 -6.40 -0.82 1.78
CA ARG A 69 -7.59 -0.27 1.11
C ARG A 69 -8.05 -1.09 -0.11
N ILE A 70 -7.12 -1.69 -0.87
CA ILE A 70 -7.46 -2.54 -2.02
C ILE A 70 -8.01 -3.89 -1.52
N LEU A 71 -7.39 -4.48 -0.50
CA LEU A 71 -7.83 -5.74 0.09
C LEU A 71 -9.21 -5.60 0.74
N GLU A 72 -9.42 -4.54 1.51
CA GLU A 72 -10.73 -4.19 2.10
C GLU A 72 -11.81 -4.07 1.02
N LYS A 73 -11.49 -3.42 -0.11
CA LYS A 73 -12.43 -3.34 -1.23
C LYS A 73 -12.76 -4.71 -1.84
N LEU A 74 -11.78 -5.61 -1.96
CA LEU A 74 -12.03 -6.97 -2.41
C LEU A 74 -12.92 -7.74 -1.43
N ASP A 75 -12.71 -7.56 -0.12
CA ASP A 75 -13.54 -8.17 0.93
C ASP A 75 -14.98 -7.62 0.89
N GLU A 76 -15.15 -6.29 0.81
CA GLU A 76 -16.45 -5.62 0.69
C GLU A 76 -17.27 -6.13 -0.50
N LEU A 77 -16.60 -6.41 -1.62
CA LEU A 77 -17.23 -6.91 -2.85
C LEU A 77 -17.33 -8.44 -2.90
N ALA A 78 -16.94 -9.15 -1.83
CA ALA A 78 -16.89 -10.60 -1.75
C ALA A 78 -16.05 -11.25 -2.88
N LEU A 79 -14.97 -10.58 -3.29
CA LEU A 79 -14.07 -11.01 -4.36
C LEU A 79 -12.86 -11.80 -3.85
N THR A 80 -12.56 -11.74 -2.56
CA THR A 80 -11.34 -12.31 -1.97
C THR A 80 -11.18 -13.80 -2.23
N ASN A 81 -12.25 -14.58 -2.13
CA ASN A 81 -12.22 -16.04 -2.36
C ASN A 81 -12.03 -16.44 -3.83
N ARG A 82 -12.03 -15.48 -4.76
CA ARG A 82 -11.84 -15.71 -6.20
C ARG A 82 -10.76 -14.85 -6.84
N THR A 83 -9.91 -14.23 -6.03
CA THR A 83 -8.85 -13.33 -6.49
C THR A 83 -7.51 -13.85 -6.00
N VAL A 84 -6.57 -14.10 -6.91
CA VAL A 84 -5.17 -14.36 -6.56
C VAL A 84 -4.45 -13.03 -6.45
N ILE A 85 -3.79 -12.80 -5.32
CA ILE A 85 -3.01 -11.59 -5.07
C ILE A 85 -1.53 -11.98 -5.05
N VAL A 86 -0.73 -11.25 -5.84
CA VAL A 86 0.72 -11.38 -5.87
C VAL A 86 1.32 -10.05 -5.45
N PHE A 87 2.17 -10.08 -4.42
CA PHE A 87 2.95 -8.93 -3.97
C PHE A 87 4.42 -9.16 -4.30
N THR A 88 5.06 -8.19 -4.95
CA THR A 88 6.47 -8.25 -5.39
C THR A 88 7.10 -6.85 -5.41
N SER A 89 8.43 -6.78 -5.34
CA SER A 89 9.25 -5.55 -5.36
C SER A 89 10.35 -5.61 -6.40
#